data_AF-A0A1Y1ZKG1-F1
#
_entry.id   AF-A0A1Y1ZKG1-F1
#
_cell.length_a   1.000
_cell.length_b   1.000
_cell.length_c   1.000
_cell.angle_alpha   90.00
_cell.angle_beta   90.00
_cell.angle_gamma   90.00
#
_symmetry.space_group_name_H-M   'P 1'
#
loop_
_entity.id
_entity.type
_entity.pdbx_description
1 polymer ?
#
loop_
_entity_poly.entity_id
_entity_poly.type
_entity_poly.pdbx_seq_one_letter_code
_entity_poly.pdbx_strand_id
1 'polypeptide(L)'
;MRCFNFLAIIWLASMAYGCSNAQNFELSASRRALLLLKDRLTPSGLLKLLAKDINDADAAWHTILAKSSANRIPAKSTVHATKATTTNGITSVDAVETWASLFTQYTIPNYGPGPKKAYMEKLSDFPFQAVGEAVLRDGTVFADIHNSFRDKPDGCGIQAVLNVWVPDGAPRDVVEGMKQHQMVEFTNWLAFA
;
A
#
# COMPACT_ATOMS: atom_id res chain seq x y z
N MET A 1 -35.50 1.47 10.55
CA MET A 1 -36.12 1.57 9.21
C MET A 1 -36.15 3.04 8.83
N ARG A 2 -35.53 3.39 7.68
CA ARG A 2 -35.44 4.71 7.00
C ARG A 2 -34.56 5.77 7.71
N CYS A 3 -33.62 6.53 7.15
CA CYS A 3 -33.07 6.87 5.81
C CYS A 3 -33.04 8.42 5.64
N PHE A 4 -31.85 8.99 5.36
CA PHE A 4 -31.52 10.33 4.84
C PHE A 4 -31.79 11.57 5.74
N ASN A 5 -30.92 12.59 5.87
CA ASN A 5 -30.07 13.30 4.89
C ASN A 5 -28.78 13.86 5.55
N PHE A 6 -27.59 13.54 5.00
CA PHE A 6 -26.29 14.13 5.39
C PHE A 6 -25.67 14.79 4.15
N LEU A 7 -26.28 15.89 3.71
CA LEU A 7 -25.81 16.74 2.61
C LEU A 7 -26.00 18.19 3.08
N ALA A 8 -25.14 18.68 3.98
CA ALA A 8 -24.96 20.12 4.26
C ALA A 8 -23.90 20.44 5.35
N ILE A 9 -22.77 19.73 5.45
CA ILE A 9 -21.61 20.21 6.26
C ILE A 9 -20.29 19.80 5.57
N ILE A 10 -20.05 20.28 4.35
CA ILE A 10 -18.73 20.18 3.66
C ILE A 10 -18.26 21.58 3.21
N TRP A 11 -18.80 22.64 3.78
CA TRP A 11 -18.32 24.01 3.55
C TRP A 11 -18.22 24.71 4.91
N LEU A 12 -17.06 25.33 5.19
CA LEU A 12 -16.67 26.07 6.41
C LEU A 12 -15.91 25.32 7.52
N ALA A 13 -14.81 24.63 7.16
CA ALA A 13 -13.69 24.45 8.10
C ALA A 13 -12.34 24.47 7.36
N SER A 14 -12.04 25.57 6.68
CA SER A 14 -10.67 25.91 6.25
C SER A 14 -10.49 27.42 6.32
N MET A 15 -10.56 27.95 7.54
CA MET A 15 -10.09 29.29 7.85
C MET A 15 -9.47 29.28 9.24
N ALA A 16 -8.18 28.98 9.31
CA ALA A 16 -7.27 29.47 10.34
C ALA A 16 -5.82 29.31 9.87
N TYR A 17 -5.31 30.37 9.23
CA TYR A 17 -3.92 30.81 9.12
C TYR A 17 -2.78 29.79 8.95
N GLY A 18 -2.25 29.73 7.72
CA GLY A 18 -0.88 29.32 7.41
C GLY A 18 -0.55 29.73 5.97
N CYS A 19 0.48 30.57 5.80
CA CYS A 19 1.01 31.13 4.54
C CYS A 19 0.51 30.49 3.22
N SER A 20 -0.01 31.28 2.28
CA SER A 20 -0.26 30.83 0.90
C SER A 20 1.02 30.27 0.30
N ASN A 21 1.18 28.95 0.31
CA ASN A 21 2.26 28.28 -0.40
C ASN A 21 1.81 28.05 -1.85
N ALA A 22 2.74 28.09 -2.79
CA ALA A 22 2.47 27.86 -4.21
C ALA A 22 1.69 26.53 -4.47
N GLN A 23 1.75 25.60 -3.51
CA GLN A 23 1.12 24.28 -3.53
C GLN A 23 -0.42 24.32 -3.44
N ASN A 24 -1.02 25.41 -2.92
CA ASN A 24 -2.47 25.56 -2.83
C ASN A 24 -3.11 26.24 -4.05
N PHE A 25 -2.32 26.89 -4.89
CA PHE A 25 -2.82 27.43 -6.15
C PHE A 25 -3.23 26.29 -7.09
N GLU A 26 -4.40 26.42 -7.72
CA GLU A 26 -4.96 25.45 -8.67
C GLU A 26 -5.20 24.04 -8.14
N LEU A 27 -5.02 23.74 -6.84
CA LEU A 27 -5.19 22.38 -6.29
C LEU A 27 -6.55 21.76 -6.64
N SER A 28 -7.63 22.56 -6.57
CA SER A 28 -8.98 22.14 -6.97
C SER A 28 -9.05 21.80 -8.46
N ALA A 29 -8.47 22.64 -9.32
CA ALA A 29 -8.41 22.43 -10.76
C ALA A 29 -7.54 21.22 -11.13
N SER A 30 -6.37 21.05 -10.50
CA SER A 30 -5.48 19.90 -10.69
C SER A 30 -6.13 18.59 -10.27
N ARG A 31 -6.83 18.56 -9.12
CA ARG A 31 -7.60 17.39 -8.68
C ARG A 31 -8.71 17.06 -9.68
N ARG A 32 -9.44 18.07 -10.17
CA ARG A 32 -10.46 17.88 -11.21
C ARG A 32 -9.87 17.34 -12.51
N ALA A 33 -8.76 17.90 -12.98
CA ALA A 33 -8.07 17.44 -14.18
C ALA A 33 -7.58 15.99 -14.05
N LEU A 34 -7.01 15.63 -12.91
CA LEU A 34 -6.58 14.25 -12.61
C LEU A 34 -7.77 13.28 -12.58
N LEU A 35 -8.89 13.67 -11.97
CA LEU A 35 -10.10 12.83 -11.95
C LEU A 35 -10.66 12.63 -13.36
N LEU A 36 -10.73 13.69 -14.18
CA LEU A 36 -11.15 13.57 -15.58
C LEU A 36 -10.21 12.69 -16.41
N LEU A 37 -8.90 12.79 -16.18
CA LEU A 37 -7.92 11.93 -16.84
C LEU A 37 -8.11 10.47 -16.45
N LYS A 38 -8.28 10.18 -15.15
CA LYS A 38 -8.54 8.82 -14.63
C LYS A 38 -9.85 8.24 -15.19
N ASP A 39 -10.90 9.05 -15.23
CA ASP A 39 -12.21 8.67 -15.76
C ASP A 39 -12.12 8.28 -17.25
N ARG A 40 -11.43 9.10 -18.06
CA ARG A 40 -11.28 8.86 -19.51
C ARG A 40 -10.31 7.73 -19.85
N LEU A 41 -9.21 7.58 -19.10
CA LEU A 41 -8.25 6.49 -19.33
C LEU A 41 -8.84 5.13 -18.97
N THR A 42 -9.76 5.08 -17.99
CA THR A 42 -10.31 3.85 -17.38
C THR A 42 -9.24 2.98 -16.71
N PRO A 43 -9.61 2.05 -15.81
CA PRO A 43 -8.66 1.11 -15.23
C PRO A 43 -7.94 0.26 -16.29
N SER A 44 -8.66 -0.23 -17.30
CA SER A 44 -8.08 -1.07 -18.36
C SER A 44 -7.17 -0.29 -19.31
N GLY A 45 -7.50 0.97 -19.63
CA GLY A 45 -6.63 1.81 -20.44
C GLY A 45 -5.37 2.25 -19.67
N LEU A 46 -5.44 2.46 -18.35
CA LEU A 46 -4.26 2.69 -17.52
C LEU A 46 -3.34 1.46 -17.47
N LEU A 47 -3.91 0.27 -17.25
CA LEU A 47 -3.16 -0.99 -17.32
C LEU A 47 -2.48 -1.20 -18.67
N LYS A 48 -3.20 -0.90 -19.76
CA LYS A 48 -2.64 -0.96 -21.12
C LYS A 48 -1.49 0.03 -21.31
N LEU A 49 -1.63 1.25 -20.79
CA LEU A 49 -0.60 2.28 -20.86
C LEU A 49 0.67 1.85 -20.11
N LEU A 50 0.51 1.23 -18.93
CA LEU A 50 1.62 0.79 -18.06
C LEU A 50 2.12 -0.62 -18.37
N ALA A 51 1.60 -1.29 -19.39
CA ALA A 51 1.86 -2.71 -19.62
C ALA A 51 3.36 -3.03 -19.80
N LYS A 52 4.12 -2.13 -20.43
CA LYS A 52 5.57 -2.30 -20.59
C LYS A 52 6.27 -2.26 -19.24
N ASP A 53 6.01 -1.24 -18.43
CA ASP A 53 6.65 -1.08 -17.11
C ASP A 53 6.29 -2.23 -16.16
N ILE A 54 5.04 -2.73 -16.24
CA ILE A 54 4.59 -3.91 -15.51
C ILE A 54 5.37 -5.17 -15.94
N ASN A 55 5.52 -5.40 -17.25
CA ASN A 55 6.29 -6.53 -17.74
C ASN A 55 7.78 -6.45 -17.36
N ASP A 56 8.35 -5.25 -17.40
CA ASP A 56 9.74 -5.00 -17.00
C ASP A 56 9.93 -5.25 -15.49
N ALA A 57 8.96 -4.86 -14.67
CA ALA A 57 8.95 -5.14 -13.23
C ALA A 57 8.86 -6.65 -12.93
N ASP A 58 7.99 -7.39 -13.61
CA ASP A 58 7.90 -8.85 -13.46
C ASP A 58 9.26 -9.52 -13.77
N ALA A 59 9.88 -9.14 -14.90
CA ALA A 59 11.21 -9.64 -15.27
C ALA A 59 12.30 -9.27 -14.24
N ALA A 60 12.24 -8.06 -13.69
CA ALA A 60 13.15 -7.62 -12.64
C ALA A 60 12.98 -8.46 -11.37
N TRP A 61 11.75 -8.73 -10.93
CA TRP A 61 11.48 -9.57 -9.77
C TRP A 61 11.97 -11.01 -9.95
N HIS A 62 11.76 -11.61 -11.13
CA HIS A 62 12.33 -12.91 -11.44
C HIS A 62 13.87 -12.90 -11.41
N THR A 63 14.49 -11.83 -11.91
CA THR A 63 15.95 -11.68 -11.86
C THR A 63 16.47 -11.57 -10.42
N ILE A 64 15.76 -10.84 -9.57
CA ILE A 64 16.06 -10.73 -8.14
C ILE A 64 15.94 -12.09 -7.47
N LEU A 65 14.82 -12.78 -7.68
CA LEU A 65 14.56 -14.11 -7.10
C LEU A 65 15.59 -15.15 -7.55
N ALA A 66 15.96 -15.16 -8.83
CA ALA A 66 16.95 -16.10 -9.37
C ALA A 66 18.36 -15.94 -8.77
N LYS A 67 18.67 -14.74 -8.25
CA LYS A 67 19.94 -14.45 -7.57
C LYS A 67 19.83 -14.52 -6.05
N SER A 68 18.62 -14.70 -5.52
CA SER A 68 18.34 -14.77 -4.11
C SER A 68 18.50 -16.21 -3.60
N SER A 69 18.83 -16.35 -2.32
CA SER A 69 18.66 -17.62 -1.63
C SER A 69 17.19 -17.80 -1.23
N ALA A 70 16.88 -18.86 -0.47
CA ALA A 70 15.57 -19.00 0.15
C ALA A 70 15.30 -17.97 1.28
N ASN A 71 16.30 -17.17 1.65
CA ASN A 71 16.18 -16.17 2.70
C ASN A 71 15.39 -14.94 2.23
N ARG A 72 14.75 -14.28 3.20
CA ARG A 72 14.07 -13.02 3.00
C ARG A 72 14.67 -11.96 3.92
N ILE A 73 14.86 -10.76 3.40
CA ILE A 73 15.37 -9.62 4.18
C ILE A 73 14.25 -8.64 4.49
N PRO A 74 14.22 -8.05 5.70
CA PRO A 74 13.17 -7.12 6.07
C PRO A 74 13.36 -5.78 5.34
N ALA A 75 12.34 -5.37 4.60
CA ALA A 75 12.06 -4.01 4.20
C ALA A 75 10.91 -3.49 5.09
N LYS A 76 11.25 -2.85 6.21
CA LYS A 76 10.24 -2.40 7.19
C LYS A 76 9.52 -1.14 6.73
N SER A 77 8.25 -1.27 6.32
CA SER A 77 7.10 -0.36 6.51
C SER A 77 5.83 -0.95 5.81
N THR A 78 4.80 -0.17 5.39
CA THR A 78 3.40 -0.45 4.92
C THR A 78 2.84 -0.18 3.48
N VAL A 79 1.82 -0.88 2.91
CA VAL A 79 1.44 -0.93 1.43
C VAL A 79 0.00 -0.48 0.98
N HIS A 80 -0.21 -0.01 -0.28
CA HIS A 80 -1.51 0.47 -0.84
C HIS A 80 -2.24 -0.55 -1.70
N ALA A 81 -3.55 -0.69 -1.47
CA ALA A 81 -4.43 -1.56 -2.24
C ALA A 81 -5.22 -0.78 -3.31
N THR A 82 -5.25 -1.29 -4.56
CA THR A 82 -6.07 -0.72 -5.64
C THR A 82 -7.51 -1.27 -5.63
N LYS A 83 -7.70 -2.50 -5.16
CA LYS A 83 -9.00 -3.13 -4.92
C LYS A 83 -8.86 -4.15 -3.79
N ALA A 84 -9.78 -4.13 -2.83
CA ALA A 84 -9.81 -5.07 -1.71
C ALA A 84 -11.20 -5.73 -1.63
N THR A 85 -11.24 -7.05 -1.53
CA THR A 85 -12.48 -7.83 -1.32
C THR A 85 -12.35 -8.65 -0.05
N THR A 86 -13.21 -8.41 0.94
CA THR A 86 -13.15 -9.12 2.23
C THR A 86 -14.26 -10.15 2.33
N THR A 87 -13.90 -11.41 2.65
CA THR A 87 -14.83 -12.49 2.97
C THR A 87 -14.36 -13.18 4.24
N ASN A 88 -15.24 -13.28 5.25
CA ASN A 88 -14.93 -13.91 6.54
C ASN A 88 -13.67 -13.36 7.24
N GLY A 89 -13.40 -12.06 7.11
CA GLY A 89 -12.22 -11.40 7.71
C GLY A 89 -10.90 -11.63 6.97
N ILE A 90 -10.94 -12.30 5.82
CA ILE A 90 -9.80 -12.43 4.90
C ILE A 90 -10.04 -11.50 3.71
N THR A 91 -9.05 -10.67 3.41
CA THR A 91 -9.07 -9.72 2.30
C THR A 91 -8.21 -10.25 1.16
N SER A 92 -8.76 -10.29 -0.05
CA SER A 92 -7.99 -10.40 -1.27
C SER A 92 -7.74 -9.01 -1.82
N VAL A 93 -6.48 -8.72 -2.18
CA VAL A 93 -6.06 -7.43 -2.74
C VAL A 93 -5.56 -7.63 -4.17
N ASP A 94 -6.04 -6.81 -5.09
CA ASP A 94 -5.42 -6.59 -6.40
C ASP A 94 -4.75 -5.22 -6.39
N ALA A 95 -3.46 -5.15 -6.73
CA ALA A 95 -2.69 -3.91 -6.68
C ALA A 95 -1.88 -3.68 -7.95
N VAL A 96 -1.82 -2.41 -8.36
CA VAL A 96 -0.88 -1.90 -9.35
C VAL A 96 -0.25 -0.66 -8.76
N GLU A 97 1.01 -0.75 -8.39
CA GLU A 97 1.71 0.32 -7.70
C GLU A 97 3.22 0.20 -7.86
N THR A 98 3.93 1.26 -7.51
CA THR A 98 5.39 1.25 -7.58
C THR A 98 5.98 0.70 -6.29
N TRP A 99 6.59 -0.48 -6.37
CA TRP A 99 7.43 -1.04 -5.32
C TRP A 99 8.85 -0.52 -5.53
N ALA A 100 9.22 0.50 -4.75
CA ALA A 100 10.40 1.33 -5.01
C ALA A 100 10.37 1.99 -6.40
N SER A 101 11.18 1.51 -7.35
CA SER A 101 11.22 1.99 -8.75
C SER A 101 10.48 1.07 -9.72
N LEU A 102 9.90 -0.05 -9.24
CA LEU A 102 9.28 -1.09 -10.06
C LEU A 102 7.76 -0.95 -10.07
N PHE A 103 7.17 -0.62 -11.21
CA PHE A 103 5.71 -0.61 -11.41
C PHE A 103 5.17 -2.05 -11.41
N THR A 104 4.79 -2.53 -10.25
CA THR A 104 4.48 -3.94 -10.02
C THR A 104 2.96 -4.14 -10.01
N GLN A 105 2.49 -5.12 -10.78
CA GLN A 105 1.13 -5.62 -10.67
C GLN A 105 1.15 -6.95 -9.92
N TYR A 106 0.40 -7.04 -8.83
CA TYR A 106 0.39 -8.23 -7.99
C TYR A 106 -0.94 -8.40 -7.25
N THR A 107 -1.09 -9.55 -6.60
CA THR A 107 -2.22 -9.85 -5.74
C THR A 107 -1.75 -10.24 -4.34
N ILE A 108 -2.58 -10.00 -3.33
CA ILE A 108 -2.45 -10.57 -1.99
C ILE A 108 -3.71 -11.38 -1.74
N PRO A 109 -3.72 -12.68 -2.07
CA PRO A 109 -4.97 -13.46 -2.10
C PRO A 109 -5.57 -13.68 -0.71
N ASN A 110 -4.71 -13.77 0.30
CA ASN A 110 -5.09 -14.09 1.68
C ASN A 110 -4.44 -13.09 2.64
N TYR A 111 -4.98 -11.88 2.73
CA TYR A 111 -4.55 -10.88 3.71
C TYR A 111 -5.48 -10.90 4.92
N GLY A 112 -4.96 -11.22 6.10
CA GLY A 112 -5.76 -11.26 7.32
C GLY A 112 -5.06 -11.96 8.47
N PRO A 113 -5.80 -12.29 9.55
CA PRO A 113 -5.26 -13.08 10.66
C PRO A 113 -4.74 -14.42 10.13
N GLY A 114 -3.50 -14.78 10.49
CA GLY A 114 -2.89 -15.99 9.95
C GLY A 114 -1.58 -16.36 10.64
N PRO A 115 -1.05 -17.56 10.34
CA PRO A 115 0.22 -18.00 10.89
C PRO A 115 1.36 -17.11 10.39
N LYS A 116 2.24 -16.74 11.31
CA LYS A 116 3.46 -15.99 10.99
C LYS A 116 4.54 -16.95 10.47
N LYS A 117 5.33 -16.49 9.52
CA LYS A 117 6.55 -17.18 9.09
C LYS A 117 7.64 -17.05 10.17
N ALA A 118 8.58 -18.00 10.19
CA ALA A 118 9.56 -18.11 11.29
C ALA A 118 10.43 -16.86 11.51
N TYR A 119 10.69 -16.10 10.44
CA TYR A 119 11.47 -14.85 10.47
C TYR A 119 10.65 -13.59 10.80
N MET A 120 9.32 -13.72 10.93
CA MET A 120 8.46 -12.60 11.25
C MET A 120 8.46 -12.33 12.75
N GLU A 121 8.49 -11.06 13.11
CA GLU A 121 8.57 -10.62 14.50
C GLU A 121 7.31 -10.99 15.31
N LYS A 122 7.50 -11.50 16.52
CA LYS A 122 6.42 -11.80 17.46
C LYS A 122 6.01 -10.54 18.21
N LEU A 123 5.02 -9.84 17.66
CA LEU A 123 4.44 -8.63 18.24
C LEU A 123 3.21 -8.98 19.13
N SER A 124 3.41 -9.62 20.28
CA SER A 124 2.31 -10.06 21.17
C SER A 124 1.43 -8.93 21.67
N ASP A 125 2.00 -7.74 21.84
CA ASP A 125 1.33 -6.57 22.41
C ASP A 125 0.50 -5.80 21.37
N PHE A 126 0.40 -6.33 20.15
CA PHE A 126 -0.38 -5.75 19.06
C PHE A 126 -1.64 -6.61 18.83
N PRO A 127 -2.83 -6.15 19.25
CA PRO A 127 -4.05 -6.96 19.19
C PRO A 127 -4.57 -7.15 17.76
N PHE A 128 -4.24 -6.26 16.84
CA PHE A 128 -4.66 -6.35 15.44
C PHE A 128 -3.45 -6.64 14.56
N GLN A 129 -3.45 -7.81 13.92
CA GLN A 129 -2.36 -8.22 13.05
C GLN A 129 -2.91 -8.92 11.81
N ALA A 130 -2.31 -8.63 10.67
CA ALA A 130 -2.61 -9.27 9.40
C ALA A 130 -1.31 -9.68 8.71
N VAL A 131 -1.32 -10.85 8.10
CA VAL A 131 -0.25 -11.37 7.25
C VAL A 131 -0.77 -11.59 5.84
N GLY A 132 0.14 -11.60 4.87
CA GLY A 132 -0.18 -11.94 3.48
C GLY A 132 1.08 -12.20 2.65
N GLU A 133 0.89 -12.81 1.49
CA GLU A 133 1.94 -13.03 0.48
C GLU A 133 1.60 -12.21 -0.76
N ALA A 134 2.55 -11.44 -1.26
CA ALA A 134 2.41 -10.72 -2.52
C ALA A 134 2.82 -11.65 -3.68
N VAL A 135 1.89 -11.83 -4.62
CA VAL A 135 1.95 -12.82 -5.69
C VAL A 135 1.90 -12.14 -7.05
N LEU A 136 2.91 -12.37 -7.89
CA LEU A 136 2.96 -11.90 -9.28
C LEU A 136 1.88 -12.58 -10.14
N ARG A 137 1.68 -12.08 -11.36
CA ARG A 137 0.63 -12.56 -12.28
C ARG A 137 0.76 -14.04 -12.65
N ASP A 138 1.96 -14.60 -12.56
CA ASP A 138 2.26 -16.01 -12.85
C ASP A 138 2.14 -16.93 -11.62
N GLY A 139 1.78 -16.39 -10.45
CA GLY A 139 1.70 -17.13 -9.19
C GLY A 139 2.96 -17.09 -8.34
N THR A 140 4.02 -16.41 -8.79
CA THR A 140 5.29 -16.31 -8.05
C THR A 140 5.15 -15.42 -6.82
N VAL A 141 5.46 -15.97 -5.63
CA VAL A 141 5.51 -15.20 -4.38
C VAL A 141 6.82 -14.40 -4.32
N PHE A 142 6.72 -13.08 -4.45
CA PHE A 142 7.90 -12.21 -4.45
C PHE A 142 8.11 -11.49 -3.11
N ALA A 143 7.08 -11.33 -2.26
CA ALA A 143 7.24 -10.71 -0.95
C ALA A 143 6.23 -11.24 0.10
N ASP A 144 6.58 -11.05 1.37
CA ASP A 144 5.71 -11.36 2.51
C ASP A 144 5.38 -10.10 3.30
N ILE A 145 4.18 -10.03 3.85
CA ILE A 145 3.64 -8.83 4.51
C ILE A 145 3.20 -9.20 5.93
N HIS A 146 3.52 -8.34 6.90
CA HIS A 146 2.99 -8.40 8.26
C HIS A 146 2.75 -6.99 8.80
N ASN A 147 1.49 -6.63 8.94
CA ASN A 147 1.06 -5.35 9.49
C ASN A 147 0.43 -5.57 10.86
N SER A 148 0.79 -4.71 11.82
CA SER A 148 0.37 -4.81 13.22
C SER A 148 -0.02 -3.44 13.75
N PHE A 149 -1.14 -3.37 14.46
CA PHE A 149 -1.68 -2.14 15.02
C PHE A 149 -2.04 -2.32 16.50
N ARG A 150 -1.81 -1.26 17.28
CA ARG A 150 -2.29 -1.11 18.64
C ARG A 150 -2.58 0.35 18.93
N ASP A 151 -3.44 0.63 19.89
CA ASP A 151 -3.57 1.98 20.43
C ASP A 151 -2.29 2.37 21.15
N LYS A 152 -1.93 3.66 21.08
CA LYS A 152 -0.83 4.17 21.91
C LYS A 152 -1.23 4.15 23.39
N PRO A 153 -0.29 3.92 24.31
CA PRO A 153 -0.59 3.89 25.75
C PRO A 153 -1.22 5.18 26.30
N ASP A 154 -0.99 6.31 25.64
CA ASP A 154 -1.56 7.62 26.00
C ASP A 154 -2.99 7.83 25.46
N GLY A 155 -3.52 6.88 24.68
CA GLY A 155 -4.83 6.98 24.03
C GLY A 155 -4.88 7.98 22.86
N CYS A 156 -3.76 8.61 22.51
CA CYS A 156 -3.68 9.63 21.46
C CYS A 156 -3.13 9.04 20.15
N GLY A 157 -3.93 8.17 19.55
CA GLY A 157 -3.71 7.61 18.22
C GLY A 157 -3.19 6.17 18.24
N ILE A 158 -2.72 5.72 17.08
CA ILE A 158 -2.36 4.33 16.82
C ILE A 158 -0.84 4.23 16.68
N GLN A 159 -0.28 3.15 17.20
CA GLN A 159 1.05 2.67 16.83
C GLN A 159 0.90 1.55 15.80
N ALA A 160 1.56 1.72 14.66
CA ALA A 160 1.59 0.75 13.58
C ALA A 160 3.02 0.21 13.41
N VAL A 161 3.17 -1.11 13.31
CA VAL A 161 4.41 -1.79 12.93
C VAL A 161 4.13 -2.57 11.66
N LEU A 162 4.89 -2.22 10.63
CA LEU A 162 4.53 -2.45 9.25
C LEU A 162 5.77 -3.05 8.61
N ASN A 163 5.66 -4.26 8.10
CA ASN A 163 6.82 -4.98 7.60
C ASN A 163 6.50 -5.67 6.28
N VAL A 164 7.45 -5.56 5.36
CA VAL A 164 7.54 -6.39 4.16
C VAL A 164 8.86 -7.13 4.17
N TRP A 165 8.87 -8.37 3.72
CA TRP A 165 10.09 -9.13 3.51
C TRP A 165 10.23 -9.41 2.01
N VAL A 166 11.33 -8.93 1.44
CA VAL A 166 11.68 -9.09 0.03
C VAL A 166 12.79 -10.15 -0.10
N PRO A 167 13.04 -10.70 -1.31
CA PRO A 167 14.14 -11.64 -1.51
C PRO A 167 15.49 -11.02 -1.10
N ASP A 168 16.42 -11.81 -0.57
CA ASP A 168 17.72 -11.32 -0.09
C ASP A 168 18.65 -10.79 -1.20
N GLY A 169 18.40 -11.17 -2.46
CA GLY A 169 19.04 -10.59 -3.65
C GLY A 169 18.49 -9.23 -4.08
N ALA A 170 17.50 -8.67 -3.35
CA ALA A 170 16.94 -7.37 -3.67
C ALA A 170 18.00 -6.26 -3.56
N PRO A 171 18.15 -5.40 -4.60
CA PRO A 171 19.02 -4.23 -4.54
C PRO A 171 18.67 -3.31 -3.36
N ARG A 172 19.68 -2.59 -2.85
CA ARG A 172 19.51 -1.72 -1.67
C ARG A 172 18.48 -0.62 -1.88
N ASP A 173 18.42 -0.06 -3.08
CA ASP A 173 17.44 0.95 -3.48
C ASP A 173 16.02 0.39 -3.54
N VAL A 174 15.84 -0.88 -3.93
CA VAL A 174 14.54 -1.56 -3.81
C VAL A 174 14.14 -1.71 -2.35
N VAL A 175 15.04 -2.20 -1.49
CA VAL A 175 14.78 -2.34 -0.04
C VAL A 175 14.44 -1.00 0.59
N GLU A 176 15.18 0.07 0.25
CA GLU A 176 14.96 1.39 0.82
C GLU A 176 13.73 2.10 0.23
N GLY A 177 13.51 1.99 -1.08
CA GLY A 177 12.32 2.53 -1.73
C GLY A 177 11.04 1.86 -1.22
N MET A 178 11.10 0.57 -0.89
CA MET A 178 10.03 -0.10 -0.16
C MET A 178 9.80 0.57 1.18
N LYS A 179 10.84 0.87 1.97
CA LYS A 179 10.63 1.56 3.25
C LYS A 179 9.92 2.92 3.09
N GLN A 180 10.26 3.66 2.05
CA GLN A 180 9.78 5.01 1.80
C GLN A 180 8.34 5.07 1.27
N HIS A 181 8.03 4.31 0.21
CA HIS A 181 6.68 4.16 -0.38
C HIS A 181 5.64 4.06 0.73
N GLN A 182 6.02 3.21 1.66
CA GLN A 182 5.17 2.65 2.63
C GLN A 182 4.92 3.51 3.89
N MET A 183 5.92 4.32 4.24
CA MET A 183 5.80 5.35 5.26
C MET A 183 4.87 6.48 4.79
N VAL A 184 5.03 6.90 3.52
CA VAL A 184 4.24 8.00 2.94
C VAL A 184 2.76 7.63 2.91
N GLU A 185 2.46 6.43 2.44
CA GLU A 185 1.09 6.00 2.23
C GLU A 185 0.28 5.87 3.53
N PHE A 186 0.80 5.19 4.56
CA PHE A 186 0.05 5.00 5.81
C PHE A 186 -0.01 6.24 6.67
N THR A 187 1.01 7.11 6.59
CA THR A 187 0.93 8.42 7.25
C THR A 187 -0.20 9.24 6.63
N ASN A 188 -0.34 9.20 5.30
CA ASN A 188 -1.47 9.86 4.62
C ASN A 188 -2.80 9.19 4.99
N TRP A 189 -2.88 7.86 4.96
CA TRP A 189 -4.12 7.16 5.32
C TRP A 189 -4.56 7.51 6.75
N LEU A 190 -3.68 7.36 7.74
CA LEU A 190 -4.01 7.65 9.14
C LEU A 190 -4.28 9.14 9.42
N ALA A 191 -3.72 10.06 8.64
CA ALA A 191 -3.98 11.48 8.78
C ALA A 191 -5.36 11.90 8.21
N PHE A 192 -5.94 11.10 7.30
CA PHE A 192 -7.16 11.46 6.55
C PHE A 192 -8.29 10.42 6.65
N ALA A 193 -8.13 9.37 7.47
CA ALA A 193 -9.13 8.33 7.74
C ALA A 193 -10.13 8.73 8.83
#